data_AF-A0AAX6EYT4-F1
#
_entry.id   AF-A0AAX6EYT4-F1
#
_cell.length_a   1.000
_cell.length_b   1.000
_cell.length_c   1.000
_cell.angle_alpha   90.00
_cell.angle_beta   90.00
_cell.angle_gamma   90.00
#
_symmetry.space_group_name_H-M   'P 1'
#
loop_
_entity.id
_entity.type
_entity.pdbx_description
1 polymer ?
#
loop_
_entity_poly.entity_id
_entity_poly.type
_entity_poly.pdbx_seq_one_letter_code
_entity_poly.pdbx_strand_id
1 'polypeptide(L)'
;MEGEGKKVHPDCINSSNPYHECVEFCFKKIAEAKQRADQQKIEAEEKEPKERTVHPDCVNASNPYHECTEFCFRRIAEAKDYEPGRIQYEGAAPSSNTTHQGELPTEQIDGGNDQNVQNNDEDGYPKLDERQKKLFDLRLKMNEARKANQMAMVTEKKKMEAPTESRGISKQKWIDERKKKIGKLLDSNGLDMSKAYMLDTQETAEAKYKKWEKDPAPFGWDVFNQKTLYNAYKKRTKNIVCDMEAYNKAKEADPEFYREASSLQYGKVAKIPEENIDRMVKELQDKDAKRKAFSRRRKFHEEKDIDSINDRNEHFNKKIERAFGKYTLEIKNNLERGTALPD
;
A
#
# COMPACT_ATOMS: atom_id res chain seq x y z
N MET A 1 -4.58 33.21 54.72
CA MET A 1 -5.20 34.11 53.73
C MET A 1 -5.67 33.24 52.58
N GLU A 2 -6.96 32.96 52.56
CA GLU A 2 -7.61 32.10 51.58
C GLU A 2 -7.62 32.82 50.22
N GLY A 3 -7.13 32.13 49.17
CA GLY A 3 -7.06 32.68 47.82
C GLY A 3 -8.44 32.68 47.18
N GLU A 4 -8.98 33.88 46.97
CA GLU A 4 -10.25 34.09 46.26
C GLU A 4 -10.21 33.44 44.87
N GLY A 5 -11.19 32.58 44.61
CA GLY A 5 -11.30 31.80 43.37
C GLY A 5 -11.47 32.68 42.13
N LYS A 6 -10.92 32.19 41.01
CA LYS A 6 -10.96 32.84 39.69
C LYS A 6 -12.39 33.21 39.27
N LYS A 7 -12.68 34.50 39.11
CA LYS A 7 -13.98 35.04 38.62
C LYS A 7 -14.11 35.03 37.09
N VAL A 8 -13.54 34.04 36.41
CA VAL A 8 -13.50 33.97 34.94
C VAL A 8 -14.14 32.68 34.46
N HIS A 9 -15.12 32.80 33.58
CA HIS A 9 -15.78 31.66 32.96
C HIS A 9 -14.83 30.96 31.98
N PRO A 10 -14.73 29.61 31.99
CA PRO A 10 -13.83 28.86 31.11
C PRO A 10 -14.04 29.16 29.62
N ASP A 11 -15.30 29.32 29.22
CA ASP A 11 -15.70 29.61 27.83
C ASP A 11 -15.66 31.11 27.48
N CYS A 12 -15.12 31.96 28.36
CA CYS A 12 -14.95 33.37 28.06
C CYS A 12 -13.83 33.56 27.03
N ILE A 13 -14.05 34.43 26.04
CA ILE A 13 -13.03 34.79 25.04
C ILE A 13 -11.74 35.36 25.67
N ASN A 14 -11.85 35.94 26.86
CA ASN A 14 -10.74 36.53 27.61
C ASN A 14 -10.23 35.62 28.74
N SER A 15 -10.58 34.33 28.73
CA SER A 15 -10.17 33.36 29.76
C SER A 15 -8.66 33.15 29.87
N SER A 16 -7.92 33.54 28.82
CA SER A 16 -6.46 33.47 28.78
C SER A 16 -5.77 34.62 29.53
N ASN A 17 -6.48 35.69 29.89
CA ASN A 17 -5.91 36.82 30.63
C ASN A 17 -6.04 36.62 32.14
N PRO A 18 -4.93 36.50 32.90
CA PRO A 18 -4.95 36.24 34.35
C PRO A 18 -5.61 37.34 35.20
N TYR A 19 -5.74 38.56 34.65
CA TYR A 19 -6.34 39.71 35.33
C TYR A 19 -7.76 40.02 34.84
N HIS A 20 -8.28 39.23 33.91
CA HIS A 20 -9.66 39.42 33.46
C HIS A 20 -10.61 38.95 34.57
N GLU A 21 -11.72 39.65 34.74
CA GLU A 21 -12.88 39.19 35.50
C GLU A 21 -14.08 39.26 34.55
N CYS A 22 -14.87 38.17 34.48
CA CYS A 22 -16.00 38.15 33.57
C CYS A 22 -17.08 39.12 34.05
N VAL A 23 -17.45 40.06 33.17
CA VAL A 23 -18.57 40.98 33.35
C VAL A 23 -19.80 40.46 32.58
N GLU A 24 -20.98 41.02 32.85
CA GLU A 24 -22.27 40.68 32.19
C GLU A 24 -22.17 40.50 30.66
N PHE A 25 -21.36 41.33 30.00
CA PHE A 25 -21.11 41.23 28.57
C PHE A 25 -20.49 39.88 28.15
N CYS A 26 -19.56 39.36 28.95
CA CYS A 26 -18.92 38.06 28.72
C CYS A 26 -19.94 36.93 28.80
N PHE A 27 -20.82 36.96 29.80
CA PHE A 27 -21.88 35.95 29.98
C PHE A 27 -22.90 35.99 28.86
N LYS A 28 -23.29 37.19 28.40
CA LYS A 28 -24.18 37.35 27.23
C LYS A 28 -23.57 36.75 25.97
N LYS A 29 -22.27 36.96 25.72
CA LYS A 29 -21.57 36.39 24.56
C LYS A 29 -21.45 34.87 24.62
N ILE A 30 -21.24 34.31 25.80
CA ILE A 30 -21.21 32.86 26.02
C ILE A 30 -22.61 32.26 25.73
N ALA A 31 -23.67 32.90 26.22
CA ALA A 31 -25.04 32.46 25.97
C ALA A 31 -25.43 32.54 24.48
N GLU A 32 -25.09 33.63 23.79
CA GLU A 32 -25.30 33.78 22.34
C GLU A 32 -24.56 32.70 21.53
N ALA A 33 -23.32 32.37 21.92
CA ALA A 33 -22.53 31.33 21.27
C ALA A 33 -23.15 29.93 21.47
N LYS A 34 -23.66 29.65 22.67
CA LYS A 34 -24.34 28.38 22.98
C LYS A 34 -25.64 28.23 22.20
N GLN A 35 -26.46 29.29 22.12
CA GLN A 35 -27.68 29.31 21.32
C GLN A 35 -27.42 29.06 19.84
N ARG A 36 -26.36 29.65 19.26
CA ARG A 36 -25.98 29.39 17.86
C ARG A 36 -25.54 27.94 17.65
N ALA A 37 -24.79 27.36 18.59
CA ALA A 37 -24.36 25.97 18.50
C ALA A 37 -25.55 25.00 18.60
N ASP A 38 -26.54 25.30 19.44
CA ASP A 38 -27.76 24.50 19.56
C ASP A 38 -28.65 24.64 18.32
N GLN A 39 -28.75 25.85 17.76
CA GLN A 39 -29.49 26.10 16.51
C GLN A 39 -28.86 25.37 15.31
N GLN A 40 -27.54 25.34 15.21
CA GLN A 40 -26.82 24.56 14.19
C GLN A 40 -27.00 23.05 14.36
N LYS A 41 -27.19 22.55 15.59
CA LYS A 41 -27.50 21.14 15.83
C LYS A 41 -28.92 20.79 15.39
N ILE A 42 -29.89 21.65 15.69
CA ILE A 42 -31.29 21.47 15.25
C ILE A 42 -31.37 21.49 13.71
N GLU A 43 -30.69 22.42 13.04
CA GLU A 43 -30.62 22.47 11.57
C GLU A 43 -29.91 21.26 10.94
N ALA A 44 -28.98 20.62 11.67
CA ALA A 44 -28.33 19.40 11.25
C ALA A 44 -29.20 18.15 11.47
N GLU A 45 -30.08 18.17 12.48
CA GLU A 45 -30.98 17.07 12.83
C GLU A 45 -32.29 17.08 12.01
N GLU A 46 -32.76 18.25 11.56
CA GLU A 46 -33.92 18.39 10.65
C GLU A 46 -33.63 17.95 9.20
N LYS A 47 -32.38 17.69 8.83
CA LYS A 47 -32.02 17.11 7.52
C LYS A 47 -32.06 15.58 7.57
N GLU A 48 -33.25 15.01 7.66
CA GLU A 48 -33.47 13.61 7.30
C GLU A 48 -33.13 13.38 5.81
N PRO A 49 -32.48 12.26 5.44
CA PRO A 49 -32.21 11.93 4.05
C PRO A 49 -33.53 11.49 3.40
N LYS A 50 -34.22 12.41 2.72
CA LYS A 50 -35.31 12.04 1.81
C LYS A 50 -34.75 11.02 0.82
N GLU A 51 -35.30 9.82 0.79
CA GLU A 51 -35.03 8.82 -0.25
C GLU A 51 -35.21 9.48 -1.62
N ARG A 52 -34.10 9.77 -2.29
CA ARG A 52 -34.06 10.39 -3.61
C ARG A 52 -33.78 9.29 -4.62
N THR A 53 -34.79 8.98 -5.41
CA THR A 53 -34.73 7.95 -6.45
C THR A 53 -33.91 8.47 -7.63
N VAL A 54 -32.61 8.16 -7.62
CA VAL A 54 -31.74 8.32 -8.79
C VAL A 54 -32.20 7.33 -9.86
N HIS A 55 -32.36 7.78 -11.10
CA HIS A 55 -32.80 6.93 -12.20
C HIS A 55 -31.74 5.83 -12.47
N PRO A 56 -32.10 4.54 -12.60
CA PRO A 56 -31.15 3.44 -12.74
C PRO A 56 -30.15 3.60 -13.90
N ASP A 57 -30.62 4.19 -15.00
CA ASP A 57 -29.82 4.43 -16.21
C ASP A 57 -29.00 5.74 -16.17
N CYS A 58 -28.95 6.44 -15.03
CA CYS A 58 -28.17 7.66 -14.92
C CYS A 58 -26.66 7.35 -14.91
N VAL A 59 -25.89 8.07 -15.74
CA VAL A 59 -24.41 7.96 -15.80
C VAL A 59 -23.76 8.16 -14.41
N ASN A 60 -24.41 8.91 -13.54
CA ASN A 60 -23.95 9.21 -12.19
C ASN A 60 -24.65 8.38 -11.10
N ALA A 61 -25.37 7.31 -11.45
CA ALA A 61 -26.09 6.46 -10.51
C ALA A 61 -25.20 5.76 -9.48
N SER A 62 -23.90 5.63 -9.77
CA SER A 62 -22.91 5.05 -8.85
C SER A 62 -22.50 5.99 -7.71
N ASN A 63 -22.87 7.27 -7.75
CA ASN A 63 -22.58 8.22 -6.69
C ASN A 63 -23.78 8.32 -5.71
N PRO A 64 -23.62 7.89 -4.44
CA PRO A 64 -24.69 7.91 -3.43
C PRO A 64 -25.24 9.29 -3.08
N TYR A 65 -24.53 10.36 -3.45
CA TYR A 65 -24.93 11.74 -3.20
C TYR A 65 -25.44 12.46 -4.46
N HIS A 66 -25.54 11.75 -5.59
CA HIS A 66 -26.04 12.34 -6.82
C HIS A 66 -27.57 12.42 -6.81
N GLU A 67 -28.11 13.51 -7.34
CA GLU A 67 -29.52 13.66 -7.66
C GLU A 67 -29.64 13.93 -9.16
N CYS A 68 -30.48 13.15 -9.84
CA CYS A 68 -30.75 13.37 -11.26
C CYS A 68 -31.37 14.76 -11.44
N THR A 69 -30.73 15.58 -12.27
CA THR A 69 -31.28 16.87 -12.73
C THR A 69 -31.93 16.69 -14.10
N GLU A 70 -32.67 17.70 -14.58
CA GLU A 70 -33.28 17.72 -15.94
C GLU A 70 -32.29 17.34 -17.07
N PHE A 71 -31.01 17.66 -16.87
CA PHE A 71 -29.94 17.27 -17.80
C PHE A 71 -29.71 15.76 -17.83
N CYS A 72 -29.76 15.09 -16.68
CA CYS A 72 -29.65 13.63 -16.58
C CYS A 72 -30.82 12.96 -17.30
N PHE A 73 -32.05 13.47 -17.12
CA PHE A 73 -33.23 12.94 -17.79
C PHE A 73 -33.20 13.14 -19.31
N ARG A 74 -32.69 14.28 -19.79
CA ARG A 74 -32.53 14.55 -21.23
C ARG A 74 -31.53 13.60 -21.89
N ARG A 75 -30.37 13.34 -21.24
CA ARG A 75 -29.39 12.37 -21.75
C ARG A 75 -29.89 10.93 -21.74
N ILE A 76 -30.71 10.55 -20.75
CA ILE A 76 -31.30 9.21 -20.70
C ILE A 76 -32.33 9.03 -21.82
N ALA A 77 -33.11 10.07 -22.15
CA ALA A 77 -34.02 10.06 -23.29
C ALA A 77 -33.26 9.96 -24.63
N GLU A 78 -32.24 10.81 -24.83
CA GLU A 78 -31.40 10.80 -26.04
C GLU A 78 -30.68 9.45 -26.26
N ALA A 79 -30.32 8.74 -25.18
CA ALA A 79 -29.70 7.42 -25.26
C ALA A 79 -30.69 6.28 -25.57
N LYS A 80 -31.99 6.46 -25.28
CA LYS A 80 -33.05 5.48 -25.59
C LYS A 80 -33.54 5.60 -27.04
N ASP A 81 -33.35 6.76 -27.67
CA ASP A 81 -33.74 7.02 -29.06
C ASP A 81 -32.67 6.58 -30.09
N TYR A 82 -31.55 6.00 -29.65
CA TYR A 82 -30.49 5.51 -30.54
C TYR A 82 -30.45 3.98 -30.60
N GLU A 83 -31.11 3.40 -31.62
CA GLU A 83 -30.82 2.02 -32.05
C GLU A 83 -29.47 1.97 -32.80
N PRO A 84 -28.61 0.96 -32.57
CA PRO A 84 -27.30 0.89 -33.19
C PRO A 84 -27.42 0.35 -34.62
N GLY A 85 -27.48 1.27 -35.58
CA GLY A 85 -27.57 0.92 -36.99
C GLY A 85 -26.90 1.94 -37.91
N ARG A 86 -25.64 1.67 -38.27
CA ARG A 86 -24.93 2.16 -39.48
C ARG A 86 -24.55 3.65 -39.49
N ILE A 87 -23.26 3.94 -39.71
CA ILE A 87 -22.74 4.74 -40.85
C ILE A 87 -21.20 4.83 -40.77
N GLN A 88 -20.60 4.58 -41.94
CA GLN A 88 -19.20 4.77 -42.33
C GLN A 88 -18.86 6.26 -42.45
N TYR A 89 -17.61 6.68 -42.20
CA TYR A 89 -17.01 7.75 -42.99
C TYR A 89 -15.48 7.62 -43.02
N GLU A 90 -14.96 7.57 -44.25
CA GLU A 90 -13.60 7.87 -44.69
C GLU A 90 -13.30 9.37 -44.43
N GLY A 91 -12.10 9.91 -44.27
CA GLY A 91 -10.73 9.42 -44.31
C GLY A 91 -9.79 10.64 -44.15
N ALA A 92 -8.49 10.41 -43.98
CA ALA A 92 -7.36 11.23 -44.49
C ALA A 92 -6.03 10.80 -43.84
N ALA A 93 -5.06 10.49 -44.70
CA ALA A 93 -3.70 10.01 -44.39
C ALA A 93 -2.74 11.15 -43.94
N PRO A 94 -1.47 10.84 -43.58
CA PRO A 94 -0.47 10.72 -44.64
C PRO A 94 0.58 9.60 -44.50
N SER A 95 1.06 9.25 -45.70
CA SER A 95 2.19 8.43 -46.13
C SER A 95 3.50 8.54 -45.35
N SER A 96 4.22 7.42 -45.21
CA SER A 96 5.68 7.40 -45.34
C SER A 96 6.23 6.00 -45.67
N ASN A 97 6.62 5.86 -46.95
CA ASN A 97 7.81 5.20 -47.50
C ASN A 97 8.20 3.76 -47.11
N THR A 98 7.97 2.88 -48.09
CA THR A 98 8.68 1.63 -48.36
C THR A 98 10.12 1.90 -48.79
N THR A 99 11.11 1.23 -48.19
CA THR A 99 12.44 1.01 -48.80
C THR A 99 13.04 -0.31 -48.31
N HIS A 100 13.07 -1.27 -49.22
CA HIS A 100 14.20 -2.13 -49.58
C HIS A 100 15.19 -2.54 -48.47
N GLN A 101 15.09 -3.79 -48.00
CA GLN A 101 16.20 -4.45 -47.29
C GLN A 101 16.90 -5.40 -48.27
N GLY A 102 18.12 -5.01 -48.65
CA GLY A 102 19.06 -5.84 -49.40
C GLY A 102 19.78 -6.83 -48.47
N GLU A 103 20.20 -7.92 -49.09
CA GLU A 103 20.84 -9.09 -48.49
C GLU A 103 22.34 -8.88 -48.16
N LEU A 104 22.76 -9.51 -47.04
CA LEU A 104 24.07 -10.12 -46.69
C LEU A 104 25.32 -9.20 -46.51
N PRO A 105 26.37 -9.59 -45.74
CA PRO A 105 26.65 -10.93 -45.16
C PRO A 105 26.96 -10.97 -43.64
N THR A 106 26.57 -12.06 -42.99
CA THR A 106 27.06 -12.44 -41.65
C THR A 106 28.28 -13.34 -41.83
N GLU A 107 29.40 -12.95 -41.22
CA GLU A 107 30.61 -13.78 -41.19
C GLU A 107 30.36 -15.09 -40.45
N GLN A 108 30.82 -16.16 -41.09
CA GLN A 108 30.86 -17.52 -40.58
C GLN A 108 31.91 -17.61 -39.46
N ILE A 109 31.49 -18.03 -38.27
CA ILE A 109 32.36 -18.79 -37.38
C ILE A 109 31.72 -20.17 -37.24
N ASP A 110 32.35 -21.09 -37.94
CA ASP A 110 32.02 -22.50 -38.04
C ASP A 110 32.08 -23.14 -36.65
N GLY A 111 30.91 -23.56 -36.16
CA GLY A 111 30.74 -24.23 -34.87
C GLY A 111 30.00 -25.53 -35.10
N GLY A 112 30.76 -26.58 -35.45
CA GLY A 112 30.26 -27.91 -35.74
C GLY A 112 29.31 -28.45 -34.66
N ASN A 113 28.08 -28.69 -35.11
CA ASN A 113 27.16 -29.78 -34.75
C ASN A 113 27.54 -30.61 -33.50
N ASP A 114 27.07 -30.20 -32.33
CA ASP A 114 27.01 -31.05 -31.13
C ASP A 114 25.67 -31.78 -31.14
N GLN A 115 25.65 -32.95 -31.79
CA GLN A 115 24.51 -33.84 -31.73
C GLN A 115 24.32 -34.31 -30.28
N ASN A 116 23.11 -34.05 -29.81
CA ASN A 116 22.42 -34.71 -28.71
C ASN A 116 22.74 -36.22 -28.67
N VAL A 117 23.66 -36.63 -27.80
CA VAL A 117 23.81 -38.04 -27.42
C VAL A 117 22.96 -38.24 -26.18
N GLN A 118 21.77 -38.78 -26.43
CA GLN A 118 20.93 -39.42 -25.44
C GLN A 118 21.75 -40.48 -24.70
N ASN A 119 21.64 -40.49 -23.38
CA ASN A 119 22.06 -41.59 -22.54
C ASN A 119 21.28 -42.85 -23.00
N ASN A 120 21.97 -43.73 -23.70
CA ASN A 120 21.62 -45.14 -23.74
C ASN A 120 22.78 -45.87 -23.07
N ASP A 121 22.51 -46.35 -21.86
CA ASP A 121 23.24 -47.47 -21.31
C ASP A 121 23.05 -48.68 -22.24
N GLU A 122 24.10 -49.50 -22.33
CA GLU A 122 24.25 -50.76 -23.07
C GLU A 122 24.91 -50.69 -24.46
N ASP A 123 25.88 -51.61 -24.62
CA ASP A 123 26.63 -51.97 -25.82
C ASP A 123 27.90 -51.16 -26.18
N GLY A 124 28.97 -51.48 -25.45
CA GLY A 124 30.31 -50.96 -25.64
C GLY A 124 30.95 -51.30 -26.99
N TYR A 125 31.67 -50.32 -27.54
CA TYR A 125 32.55 -50.43 -28.72
C TYR A 125 33.42 -51.72 -28.69
N PRO A 126 33.19 -52.70 -29.58
CA PRO A 126 33.85 -54.02 -29.52
C PRO A 126 35.24 -54.08 -30.19
N LYS A 127 35.97 -52.96 -30.32
CA LYS A 127 37.29 -52.94 -31.01
C LYS A 127 38.33 -51.97 -30.45
N LEU A 128 38.14 -51.48 -29.23
CA LEU A 128 39.13 -50.67 -28.52
C LEU A 128 39.61 -51.44 -27.28
N ASP A 129 40.93 -51.57 -27.17
CA ASP A 129 41.60 -52.20 -26.03
C ASP A 129 41.20 -51.49 -24.71
N GLU A 130 41.15 -52.20 -23.58
CA GLU A 130 40.60 -51.65 -22.31
C GLU A 130 41.32 -50.36 -21.88
N ARG A 131 42.62 -50.29 -22.19
CA ARG A 131 43.47 -49.11 -21.96
C ARG A 131 43.05 -47.91 -22.83
N GLN A 132 42.62 -48.15 -24.06
CA GLN A 132 42.18 -47.11 -24.99
C GLN A 132 40.80 -46.57 -24.61
N LYS A 133 39.89 -47.43 -24.14
CA LYS A 133 38.59 -47.01 -23.58
C LYS A 133 38.78 -46.11 -22.36
N LYS A 134 39.64 -46.52 -21.43
CA LYS A 134 39.99 -45.71 -20.25
C LYS A 134 40.62 -44.36 -20.61
N LEU A 135 41.43 -44.32 -21.68
CA LEU A 135 42.02 -43.07 -22.18
C LEU A 135 40.97 -42.15 -22.82
N PHE A 136 40.00 -42.71 -23.54
CA PHE A 136 38.88 -41.95 -24.11
C PHE A 136 38.00 -41.35 -23.02
N ASP A 137 37.66 -42.12 -21.99
CA ASP A 137 36.89 -41.63 -20.84
C ASP A 137 37.64 -40.52 -20.08
N LEU A 138 38.96 -40.64 -19.95
CA LEU A 138 39.82 -39.60 -19.37
C LEU A 138 39.82 -38.32 -20.21
N ARG A 139 39.85 -38.44 -21.56
CA ARG A 139 39.75 -37.30 -22.47
C ARG A 139 38.38 -36.65 -22.40
N LEU A 140 37.31 -37.43 -22.30
CA LEU A 140 35.95 -36.95 -22.15
C LEU A 140 35.80 -36.16 -20.84
N LYS A 141 36.29 -36.71 -19.72
CA LYS A 141 36.32 -36.04 -18.42
C LYS A 141 37.18 -34.77 -18.43
N MET A 142 38.32 -34.77 -19.14
CA MET A 142 39.13 -33.56 -19.31
C MET A 142 38.38 -32.47 -20.11
N ASN A 143 37.66 -32.86 -21.16
CA ASN A 143 36.89 -31.93 -21.96
C ASN A 143 35.70 -31.36 -21.18
N GLU A 144 35.02 -32.19 -20.39
CA GLU A 144 33.98 -31.77 -19.46
C GLU A 144 34.52 -30.79 -18.42
N ALA A 145 35.66 -31.07 -17.80
CA ALA A 145 36.31 -30.18 -16.84
C ALA A 145 36.70 -28.83 -17.47
N ARG A 146 37.21 -28.84 -18.71
CA ARG A 146 37.52 -27.59 -19.45
C ARG A 146 36.25 -26.77 -19.71
N LYS A 147 35.17 -27.41 -20.14
CA LYS A 147 33.87 -26.76 -20.41
C LYS A 147 33.26 -26.19 -19.12
N ALA A 148 33.31 -26.94 -18.02
CA ALA A 148 32.85 -26.50 -16.70
C ALA A 148 33.65 -25.28 -16.21
N ASN A 149 34.98 -25.30 -16.35
CA ASN A 149 35.84 -24.17 -15.97
C ASN A 149 35.57 -22.94 -16.84
N GLN A 150 35.39 -23.12 -18.15
CA GLN A 150 35.05 -22.02 -19.06
C GLN A 150 33.68 -21.42 -18.72
N MET A 151 32.67 -22.26 -18.45
CA MET A 151 31.36 -21.81 -18.02
C MET A 151 31.42 -21.05 -16.69
N ALA A 152 32.14 -21.57 -15.70
CA ALA A 152 32.33 -20.90 -14.41
C ALA A 152 32.97 -19.52 -14.59
N MET A 153 34.04 -19.42 -15.40
CA MET A 153 34.69 -18.15 -15.71
C MET A 153 33.74 -17.15 -16.38
N VAL A 154 32.91 -17.60 -17.33
CA VAL A 154 31.90 -16.75 -17.99
C VAL A 154 30.83 -16.31 -16.99
N THR A 155 30.39 -17.17 -16.07
CA THR A 155 29.40 -16.78 -15.06
C THR A 155 29.95 -15.76 -14.06
N GLU A 156 31.20 -15.90 -13.62
CA GLU A 156 31.86 -14.93 -12.75
C GLU A 156 32.08 -13.60 -13.47
N LYS A 157 32.53 -13.64 -14.74
CA LYS A 157 32.64 -12.44 -15.57
C LYS A 157 31.28 -11.74 -15.73
N LYS A 158 30.20 -12.48 -15.96
CA LYS A 158 28.83 -11.93 -16.02
C LYS A 158 28.34 -11.34 -14.69
N LYS A 159 28.76 -11.88 -13.55
CA LYS A 159 28.45 -11.30 -12.23
C LYS A 159 29.21 -10.00 -11.99
N MET A 160 30.47 -9.94 -12.42
CA MET A 160 31.33 -8.76 -12.28
C MET A 160 30.96 -7.64 -13.27
N GLU A 161 30.57 -7.99 -14.49
CA GLU A 161 30.12 -7.06 -15.54
C GLU A 161 28.63 -6.72 -15.46
N ALA A 162 27.87 -7.32 -14.54
CA ALA A 162 26.47 -7.00 -14.35
C ALA A 162 26.35 -5.50 -14.01
N PRO A 163 25.69 -4.69 -14.86
CA PRO A 163 25.49 -3.27 -14.57
C PRO A 163 24.81 -3.13 -13.22
N THR A 164 25.19 -2.13 -12.43
CA THR A 164 24.48 -1.80 -11.20
C THR A 164 23.03 -1.52 -11.57
N GLU A 165 22.12 -2.47 -11.34
CA GLU A 165 20.74 -2.33 -11.79
C GLU A 165 20.12 -1.09 -11.14
N SER A 166 19.62 -0.18 -11.96
CA SER A 166 18.87 0.96 -11.45
C SER A 166 17.63 0.44 -10.70
N ARG A 167 17.32 1.12 -9.60
CA ARG A 167 16.35 0.66 -8.60
C ARG A 167 14.98 0.40 -9.25
N GLY A 168 14.61 -0.87 -9.42
CA GLY A 168 13.29 -1.28 -9.94
C GLY A 168 13.33 -2.38 -11.01
N ILE A 169 14.44 -2.52 -11.73
CA ILE A 169 14.58 -3.49 -12.84
C ILE A 169 14.48 -4.95 -12.34
N SER A 170 15.10 -5.27 -11.21
CA SER A 170 15.00 -6.60 -10.58
C SER A 170 13.56 -7.03 -10.27
N LYS A 171 12.70 -6.10 -9.83
CA LYS A 171 11.28 -6.39 -9.58
C LYS A 171 10.51 -6.67 -10.87
N GLN A 172 10.84 -5.94 -11.93
CA GLN A 172 10.22 -6.10 -13.24
C GLN A 172 10.62 -7.43 -13.88
N LYS A 173 11.92 -7.77 -13.86
CA LYS A 173 12.44 -9.08 -14.27
C LYS A 173 11.78 -10.22 -13.48
N TRP A 174 11.63 -10.09 -12.16
CA TRP A 174 10.93 -11.08 -11.34
C TRP A 174 9.45 -11.26 -11.72
N ILE A 175 8.74 -10.17 -12.03
CA ILE A 175 7.35 -10.22 -12.51
C ILE A 175 7.29 -10.93 -13.88
N ASP A 176 8.20 -10.62 -14.79
CA ASP A 176 8.21 -11.19 -16.14
C ASP A 176 8.59 -12.68 -16.14
N GLU A 177 9.56 -13.08 -15.32
CA GLU A 177 9.88 -14.50 -15.10
C GLU A 177 8.71 -15.25 -14.48
N ARG A 178 8.01 -14.63 -13.51
CA ARG A 178 6.80 -15.20 -12.92
C ARG A 178 5.68 -15.36 -13.95
N LYS A 179 5.46 -14.36 -14.82
CA LYS A 179 4.50 -14.44 -15.93
C LYS A 179 4.86 -15.54 -16.92
N LYS A 180 6.15 -15.70 -17.27
CA LYS A 180 6.61 -16.78 -18.16
C LYS A 180 6.40 -18.16 -17.56
N LYS A 181 6.63 -18.34 -16.25
CA LYS A 181 6.37 -19.61 -15.55
C LYS A 181 4.88 -19.94 -15.50
N ILE A 182 4.04 -18.93 -15.22
CA ILE A 182 2.58 -19.07 -15.23
C ILE A 182 2.10 -19.38 -16.66
N GLY A 183 2.58 -18.65 -17.67
CA GLY A 183 2.26 -18.89 -19.09
C GLY A 183 2.60 -20.30 -19.54
N LYS A 184 3.82 -20.79 -19.26
CA LYS A 184 4.19 -22.19 -19.58
C LYS A 184 3.26 -23.22 -18.94
N LEU A 185 2.84 -22.99 -17.69
CA LEU A 185 1.96 -23.89 -16.96
C LEU A 185 0.53 -23.85 -17.54
N LEU A 186 0.08 -22.69 -17.96
CA LEU A 186 -1.19 -22.50 -18.64
C LEU A 186 -1.20 -23.10 -20.04
N ASP A 187 -0.15 -22.87 -20.83
CA ASP A 187 0.05 -23.45 -22.17
C ASP A 187 0.08 -24.98 -22.10
N SER A 188 0.75 -25.55 -21.08
CA SER A 188 0.76 -27.01 -20.83
C SER A 188 -0.63 -27.57 -20.51
N ASN A 189 -1.53 -26.74 -19.97
CA ASN A 189 -2.93 -27.10 -19.70
C ASN A 189 -3.89 -26.63 -20.82
N GLY A 190 -3.38 -26.00 -21.89
CA GLY A 190 -4.19 -25.47 -23.00
C GLY A 190 -5.11 -24.30 -22.60
N LEU A 191 -4.78 -23.58 -21.52
CA LEU A 191 -5.58 -22.48 -20.98
C LEU A 191 -4.96 -21.12 -21.32
N ASP A 192 -5.79 -20.15 -21.71
CA ASP A 192 -5.36 -18.76 -21.96
C ASP A 192 -5.09 -18.01 -20.64
N MET A 193 -4.24 -16.98 -20.69
CA MET A 193 -3.82 -16.15 -19.54
C MET A 193 -5.01 -15.55 -18.77
N SER A 194 -6.12 -15.28 -19.46
CA SER A 194 -7.38 -14.81 -18.86
C SER A 194 -8.03 -15.84 -17.91
N LYS A 195 -7.79 -17.13 -18.14
CA LYS A 195 -8.36 -18.27 -17.38
C LYS A 195 -7.39 -18.84 -16.34
N ALA A 196 -6.30 -18.14 -16.04
CA ALA A 196 -5.29 -18.57 -15.05
C ALA A 196 -5.88 -18.90 -13.67
N TYR A 197 -7.00 -18.26 -13.29
CA TYR A 197 -7.71 -18.50 -12.03
C TYR A 197 -8.29 -19.92 -11.91
N MET A 198 -8.45 -20.65 -13.01
CA MET A 198 -8.99 -22.02 -13.01
C MET A 198 -8.00 -23.04 -12.42
N LEU A 199 -6.71 -22.69 -12.37
CA LEU A 199 -5.64 -23.53 -11.82
C LEU A 199 -5.35 -23.24 -10.34
N ASP A 200 -6.02 -22.24 -9.76
CA ASP A 200 -5.90 -21.93 -8.34
C ASP A 200 -6.73 -22.91 -7.51
N THR A 201 -6.14 -23.47 -6.47
CA THR A 201 -6.89 -24.23 -5.46
C THR A 201 -7.78 -23.29 -4.65
N GLN A 202 -8.87 -23.80 -4.09
CA GLN A 202 -9.79 -23.03 -3.25
C GLN A 202 -9.06 -22.24 -2.15
N GLU A 203 -8.09 -22.85 -1.46
CA GLU A 203 -7.29 -22.20 -0.43
C GLU A 203 -6.46 -21.02 -0.97
N THR A 204 -5.88 -21.17 -2.16
CA THR A 204 -5.09 -20.10 -2.79
C THR A 204 -5.96 -18.95 -3.29
N ALA A 205 -7.16 -19.26 -3.79
CA ALA A 205 -8.15 -18.27 -4.18
C ALA A 205 -8.63 -17.48 -2.95
N GLU A 206 -9.00 -18.14 -1.86
CA GLU A 206 -9.42 -17.49 -0.61
C GLU A 206 -8.30 -16.61 -0.03
N ALA A 207 -7.05 -17.05 -0.07
CA ALA A 207 -5.92 -16.25 0.38
C ALA A 207 -5.71 -15.00 -0.51
N LYS A 208 -5.97 -15.09 -1.82
CA LYS A 208 -5.91 -13.95 -2.74
C LYS A 208 -7.05 -12.96 -2.45
N TYR A 209 -8.28 -13.44 -2.29
CA TYR A 209 -9.44 -12.59 -1.99
C TYR A 209 -9.30 -11.90 -0.61
N LYS A 210 -8.90 -12.62 0.44
CA LYS A 210 -8.60 -12.02 1.76
C LYS A 210 -7.49 -10.97 1.71
N LYS A 211 -6.55 -11.10 0.77
CA LYS A 211 -5.49 -10.10 0.55
C LYS A 211 -6.00 -8.86 -0.19
N TRP A 212 -7.06 -8.99 -0.98
CA TRP A 212 -7.72 -7.90 -1.68
C TRP A 212 -8.71 -7.16 -0.79
N GLU A 213 -9.38 -7.87 0.12
CA GLU A 213 -10.18 -7.30 1.22
C GLU A 213 -9.26 -6.72 2.31
N LYS A 214 -8.62 -5.59 1.99
CA LYS A 214 -7.94 -4.79 3.00
C LYS A 214 -8.91 -3.74 3.52
N ASP A 215 -9.06 -3.71 4.84
CA ASP A 215 -9.71 -2.58 5.49
C ASP A 215 -9.03 -1.28 5.03
N PRO A 216 -9.80 -0.26 4.61
CA PRO A 216 -9.25 1.02 4.20
C PRO A 216 -8.42 1.59 5.36
N ALA A 217 -7.21 2.04 5.03
CA ALA A 217 -6.33 2.65 6.02
C ALA A 217 -6.99 3.92 6.56
N PRO A 218 -6.94 4.18 7.89
CA PRO A 218 -7.47 5.42 8.44
C PRO A 218 -6.79 6.62 7.79
N PHE A 219 -7.58 7.57 7.31
CA PHE A 219 -7.07 8.75 6.61
C PHE A 219 -7.07 9.98 7.53
N GLY A 220 -5.97 10.72 7.56
CA GLY A 220 -5.87 11.98 8.30
C GLY A 220 -6.25 11.87 9.77
N TRP A 221 -7.30 12.59 10.17
CA TRP A 221 -7.79 12.66 11.56
C TRP A 221 -8.59 11.42 12.00
N ASP A 222 -8.99 10.54 11.07
CA ASP A 222 -9.73 9.32 11.39
C ASP A 222 -8.92 8.32 12.21
N VAL A 223 -7.60 8.51 12.33
CA VAL A 223 -6.70 7.73 13.20
C VAL A 223 -7.11 7.79 14.69
N PHE A 224 -7.88 8.80 15.09
CA PHE A 224 -8.36 8.96 16.47
C PHE A 224 -9.84 8.62 16.66
N ASN A 225 -10.51 8.12 15.62
CA ASN A 225 -11.91 7.70 15.70
C ASN A 225 -12.06 6.48 16.62
N GLN A 226 -13.17 6.39 17.36
CA GLN A 226 -13.55 5.23 18.20
C GLN A 226 -13.34 3.89 17.49
N LYS A 227 -13.72 3.78 16.20
CA LYS A 227 -13.54 2.54 15.41
C LYS A 227 -12.07 2.15 15.28
N THR A 228 -11.18 3.13 15.06
CA THR A 228 -9.73 2.87 14.94
C THR A 228 -9.08 2.53 16.27
N LEU A 229 -9.51 3.18 17.36
CA LEU A 229 -9.10 2.85 18.71
C LEU A 229 -9.53 1.44 19.10
N TYR A 230 -10.77 1.07 18.77
CA TYR A 230 -11.29 -0.29 18.94
C TYR A 230 -10.49 -1.32 18.13
N ASN A 231 -10.21 -1.03 16.85
CA ASN A 231 -9.39 -1.92 16.01
C ASN A 231 -7.96 -2.06 16.54
N ALA A 232 -7.37 -0.98 17.07
CA ALA A 232 -6.06 -1.04 17.72
C ALA A 232 -6.09 -1.88 19.00
N TYR A 233 -7.16 -1.78 19.80
CA TYR A 233 -7.39 -2.64 20.95
C TYR A 233 -7.55 -4.11 20.53
N LYS A 234 -8.39 -4.41 19.54
CA LYS A 234 -8.58 -5.76 18.99
C LYS A 234 -7.29 -6.38 18.45
N LYS A 235 -6.39 -5.56 17.89
CA LYS A 235 -5.04 -6.01 17.47
C LYS A 235 -4.14 -6.30 18.67
N ARG A 236 -4.25 -5.50 19.75
CA ARG A 236 -3.49 -5.72 20.99
C ARG A 236 -3.91 -7.02 21.66
N THR A 237 -5.22 -7.27 21.80
CA THR A 237 -5.72 -8.46 22.48
C THR A 237 -5.31 -9.76 21.80
N LYS A 238 -5.15 -9.76 20.46
CA LYS A 238 -4.62 -10.90 19.71
C LYS A 238 -3.18 -11.30 20.09
N ASN A 239 -2.39 -10.35 20.57
CA ASN A 239 -0.99 -10.60 20.93
C ASN A 239 -0.83 -11.01 22.41
N ILE A 240 -1.90 -10.97 23.21
CA ILE A 240 -1.85 -11.33 24.62
C ILE A 240 -1.91 -12.86 24.70
N VAL A 241 -0.85 -13.46 25.24
CA VAL A 241 -0.81 -14.89 25.53
C VAL A 241 -1.56 -15.14 26.84
N CYS A 242 -2.63 -15.93 26.79
CA CYS A 242 -3.37 -16.38 27.96
C CYS A 242 -2.93 -17.80 28.29
N ASP A 243 -2.28 -17.99 29.45
CA ASP A 243 -1.93 -19.31 29.97
C ASP A 243 -3.11 -19.90 30.74
N MET A 244 -3.73 -20.93 30.16
CA MET A 244 -4.90 -21.58 30.74
C MET A 244 -4.58 -22.37 32.01
N GLU A 245 -3.35 -22.86 32.18
CA GLU A 245 -2.94 -23.62 33.37
C GLU A 245 -2.79 -22.70 34.57
N ALA A 246 -2.10 -21.57 34.38
CA ALA A 246 -2.00 -20.52 35.40
C ALA A 246 -3.38 -19.97 35.79
N TYR A 247 -4.28 -19.85 34.82
CA TYR A 247 -5.67 -19.44 35.05
C TYR A 247 -6.44 -20.45 35.92
N ASN A 248 -6.36 -21.75 35.60
CA ASN A 248 -7.03 -22.79 36.39
C ASN A 248 -6.48 -22.89 37.81
N LYS A 249 -5.16 -22.78 37.98
CA LYS A 249 -4.52 -22.73 39.30
C LYS A 249 -4.98 -21.53 40.13
N ALA A 250 -5.11 -20.36 39.51
CA ALA A 250 -5.64 -19.17 40.18
C ALA A 250 -7.12 -19.33 40.56
N LYS A 251 -7.90 -20.02 39.71
CA LYS A 251 -9.31 -20.33 39.95
C LYS A 251 -9.52 -21.30 41.12
N GLU A 252 -8.66 -22.31 41.27
CA GLU A 252 -8.72 -23.25 42.40
C GLU A 252 -8.24 -22.61 43.71
N ALA A 253 -7.28 -21.69 43.64
CA ALA A 253 -6.70 -21.04 44.81
C ALA A 253 -7.61 -19.98 45.44
N ASP A 254 -8.46 -19.31 44.66
CA ASP A 254 -9.37 -18.27 45.13
C ASP A 254 -10.85 -18.76 45.09
N PRO A 255 -11.47 -19.07 46.24
CA PRO A 255 -12.89 -19.39 46.30
C PRO A 255 -13.80 -18.25 45.80
N GLU A 256 -13.31 -17.01 45.81
CA GLU A 256 -14.01 -15.81 45.30
C GLU A 256 -13.40 -15.35 43.97
N PHE A 257 -13.01 -16.30 43.11
CA PHE A 257 -12.43 -16.01 41.80
C PHE A 257 -13.36 -15.19 40.90
N TYR A 258 -14.65 -15.53 40.89
CA TYR A 258 -15.68 -14.77 40.17
C TYR A 258 -16.25 -13.70 41.09
N ARG A 259 -15.64 -12.51 41.05
CA ARG A 259 -16.02 -11.39 41.90
C ARG A 259 -17.17 -10.59 41.28
N GLU A 260 -18.17 -10.29 42.10
CA GLU A 260 -19.23 -9.36 41.74
C GLU A 260 -18.80 -7.89 42.00
N ALA A 261 -19.48 -6.93 41.38
CA ALA A 261 -19.13 -5.50 41.46
C ALA A 261 -19.09 -4.94 42.89
N SER A 262 -19.73 -5.62 43.85
CA SER A 262 -19.79 -5.28 45.28
C SER A 262 -18.71 -5.93 46.14
N SER A 263 -17.79 -6.74 45.57
CA SER A 263 -16.75 -7.43 46.35
C SER A 263 -15.72 -6.46 46.95
N LEU A 264 -15.51 -6.57 48.27
CA LEU A 264 -14.59 -5.73 49.06
C LEU A 264 -13.10 -6.06 48.83
N GLN A 265 -12.79 -7.08 48.02
CA GLN A 265 -11.43 -7.49 47.67
C GLN A 265 -10.71 -6.49 46.72
N TYR A 266 -11.43 -5.49 46.19
CA TYR A 266 -10.85 -4.44 45.35
C TYR A 266 -9.81 -3.61 46.13
N GLY A 267 -8.57 -3.53 45.62
CA GLY A 267 -7.48 -2.78 46.25
C GLY A 267 -6.47 -3.62 47.05
N LYS A 268 -6.71 -4.93 47.24
CA LYS A 268 -5.67 -5.83 47.77
C LYS A 268 -4.60 -6.06 46.70
N VAL A 269 -3.32 -5.90 47.06
CA VAL A 269 -2.19 -6.11 46.14
C VAL A 269 -2.11 -7.60 45.79
N ALA A 270 -2.50 -7.96 44.57
CA ALA A 270 -2.32 -9.31 44.06
C ALA A 270 -0.83 -9.57 43.85
N LYS A 271 -0.33 -10.71 44.34
CA LYS A 271 1.05 -11.17 44.06
C LYS A 271 1.09 -11.70 42.63
N ILE A 272 1.35 -10.81 41.68
CA ILE A 272 1.53 -11.15 40.27
C ILE A 272 2.99 -11.61 40.10
N PRO A 273 3.26 -12.73 39.40
CA PRO A 273 4.64 -13.15 39.15
C PRO A 273 5.38 -12.09 38.31
N GLU A 274 6.66 -11.91 38.60
CA GLU A 274 7.51 -10.88 37.95
C GLU A 274 7.54 -11.05 36.43
N GLU A 275 7.52 -12.29 35.93
CA GLU A 275 7.48 -12.59 34.49
C GLU A 275 6.28 -11.93 33.78
N ASN A 276 5.12 -11.88 34.43
CA ASN A 276 3.92 -11.25 33.85
C ASN A 276 4.08 -9.72 33.81
N ILE A 277 4.75 -9.15 34.80
CA ILE A 277 5.08 -7.72 34.87
C ILE A 277 6.06 -7.38 33.75
N ASP A 278 7.10 -8.18 33.55
CA ASP A 278 8.08 -7.99 32.47
C ASP A 278 7.43 -8.05 31.09
N ARG A 279 6.49 -8.97 30.87
CA ARG A 279 5.71 -9.02 29.62
C ARG A 279 4.90 -7.74 29.39
N MET A 280 4.27 -7.20 30.43
CA MET A 280 3.53 -5.94 30.35
C MET A 280 4.47 -4.78 30.03
N VAL A 281 5.62 -4.69 30.72
CA VAL A 281 6.63 -3.65 30.48
C VAL A 281 7.14 -3.72 29.04
N LYS A 282 7.40 -4.92 28.52
CA LYS A 282 7.80 -5.12 27.12
C LYS A 282 6.75 -4.65 26.12
N GLU A 283 5.46 -4.93 26.37
CA GLU A 283 4.37 -4.41 25.52
C GLU A 283 4.33 -2.87 25.51
N LEU A 284 4.56 -2.23 26.66
CA LEU A 284 4.62 -0.78 26.78
C LEU A 284 5.81 -0.20 26.02
N GLN A 285 6.99 -0.80 26.14
CA GLN A 285 8.19 -0.40 25.40
C GLN A 285 7.98 -0.53 23.88
N ASP A 286 7.40 -1.63 23.43
CA ASP A 286 7.06 -1.84 22.01
C ASP A 286 6.07 -0.79 21.49
N LYS A 287 5.13 -0.36 22.33
CA LYS A 287 4.18 0.71 21.99
C LYS A 287 4.83 2.06 21.89
N ASP A 288 5.75 2.38 22.79
CA ASP A 288 6.52 3.61 22.72
C ASP A 288 7.42 3.64 21.48
N ALA A 289 8.05 2.51 21.13
CA ALA A 289 8.79 2.37 19.89
C ALA A 289 7.90 2.59 18.65
N LYS A 290 6.72 1.97 18.61
CA LYS A 290 5.74 2.17 17.52
C LYS A 290 5.23 3.62 17.44
N ARG A 291 5.00 4.28 18.58
CA ARG A 291 4.60 5.69 18.64
C ARG A 291 5.69 6.60 18.09
N LYS A 292 6.96 6.36 18.44
CA LYS A 292 8.11 7.10 17.91
C LYS A 292 8.25 6.92 16.39
N ALA A 293 7.99 5.72 15.88
CA ALA A 293 8.05 5.40 14.45
C ALA A 293 6.83 5.87 13.64
N PHE A 294 5.76 6.35 14.29
CA PHE A 294 4.53 6.81 13.62
C PHE A 294 4.79 8.00 12.69
N SER A 295 5.61 8.96 13.14
CA SER A 295 6.11 10.05 12.30
C SER A 295 7.44 9.67 11.69
N ARG A 296 7.44 9.34 10.40
CA ARG A 296 8.67 8.98 9.67
C ARG A 296 9.23 10.22 8.98
N ARG A 297 10.52 10.52 9.22
CA ARG A 297 11.23 11.56 8.49
C ARG A 297 11.33 11.16 7.01
N ARG A 298 10.92 12.05 6.11
CA ARG A 298 11.09 11.85 4.66
C ARG A 298 12.57 11.98 4.30
N LYS A 299 13.07 11.15 3.38
CA LYS A 299 14.46 11.21 2.92
C LYS A 299 14.72 12.57 2.25
N PHE A 300 15.82 13.23 2.62
CA PHE A 300 16.30 14.42 1.93
C PHE A 300 16.91 14.00 0.59
N HIS A 301 16.63 14.77 -0.46
CA HIS A 301 17.16 14.54 -1.81
C HIS A 301 17.98 15.77 -2.16
N GLU A 302 19.29 15.60 -2.32
CA GLU A 302 20.24 16.71 -2.60
C GLU A 302 20.02 17.34 -3.99
N GLU A 303 19.38 16.63 -4.90
CA GLU A 303 19.02 17.11 -6.24
C GLU A 303 17.86 18.12 -6.22
N LYS A 304 17.14 18.27 -5.10
CA LYS A 304 16.02 19.21 -5.01
C LYS A 304 16.53 20.62 -4.78
N ASP A 305 16.00 21.56 -5.55
CA ASP A 305 16.23 22.99 -5.34
C ASP A 305 15.85 23.39 -3.91
N ILE A 306 16.79 24.05 -3.24
CA ILE A 306 16.65 24.46 -1.84
C ILE A 306 15.96 25.82 -1.80
N ASP A 307 14.69 25.83 -1.41
CA ASP A 307 13.84 27.02 -1.30
C ASP A 307 13.90 27.71 0.07
N SER A 308 14.76 27.23 0.98
CA SER A 308 14.76 27.60 2.39
C SER A 308 16.15 27.76 2.98
N ILE A 309 16.30 28.79 3.82
CA ILE A 309 17.57 29.14 4.48
C ILE A 309 17.74 28.36 5.81
N ASN A 310 16.64 27.99 6.49
CA ASN A 310 16.67 27.28 7.78
C ASN A 310 15.61 26.16 7.85
N ASP A 311 15.78 25.18 8.74
CA ASP A 311 14.86 24.03 8.91
C ASP A 311 13.43 24.45 9.25
N ARG A 312 13.26 25.53 10.03
CA ARG A 312 11.93 26.05 10.38
C ARG A 312 11.21 26.63 9.16
N ASN A 313 11.96 27.28 8.27
CA ASN A 313 11.50 27.82 7.01
C ASN A 313 11.20 26.70 6.01
N GLU A 314 12.04 25.66 5.94
CA GLU A 314 11.76 24.48 5.12
C GLU A 314 10.44 23.81 5.54
N HIS A 315 10.21 23.70 6.86
CA HIS A 315 8.94 23.20 7.40
C HIS A 315 7.74 24.13 7.10
N PHE A 316 7.95 25.44 7.08
CA PHE A 316 6.94 26.43 6.73
C PHE A 316 6.60 26.37 5.24
N ASN A 317 7.59 26.40 4.34
CA ASN A 317 7.43 26.22 2.90
C ASN A 317 6.71 24.91 2.59
N LYS A 318 7.12 23.78 3.20
CA LYS A 318 6.42 22.49 3.09
C LYS A 318 4.97 22.54 3.57
N LYS A 319 4.61 23.44 4.49
CA LYS A 319 3.23 23.61 4.97
C LYS A 319 2.42 24.42 3.95
N ILE A 320 3.00 25.50 3.41
CA ILE A 320 2.39 26.31 2.35
C ILE A 320 2.16 25.48 1.10
N GLU A 321 3.15 24.71 0.65
CA GLU A 321 3.02 23.80 -0.50
C GLU A 321 1.90 22.77 -0.32
N ARG A 322 1.69 22.26 0.90
CA ARG A 322 0.57 21.33 1.17
C ARG A 322 -0.81 21.98 1.10
N ALA A 323 -0.92 23.25 1.49
CA ALA A 323 -2.20 23.96 1.52
C ALA A 323 -2.53 24.64 0.18
N PHE A 324 -1.54 25.31 -0.41
CA PHE A 324 -1.69 26.18 -1.57
C PHE A 324 -1.08 25.62 -2.85
N GLY A 325 -0.19 24.62 -2.77
CA GLY A 325 0.51 24.08 -3.93
C GLY A 325 -0.42 23.60 -5.04
N LYS A 326 -1.62 23.10 -4.70
CA LYS A 326 -2.66 22.74 -5.69
C LYS A 326 -3.15 23.94 -6.50
N TYR A 327 -3.24 25.12 -5.89
CA TYR A 327 -3.77 26.33 -6.51
C TYR A 327 -2.67 27.17 -7.18
N THR A 328 -1.41 27.00 -6.79
CA THR A 328 -0.27 27.77 -7.30
C THR A 328 0.55 27.04 -8.36
N LEU A 329 0.08 25.89 -8.88
CA LEU A 329 0.79 25.11 -9.91
C LEU A 329 1.07 25.94 -11.17
N GLU A 330 0.10 26.71 -11.64
CA GLU A 330 0.26 27.53 -12.85
C GLU A 330 1.31 28.63 -12.64
N ILE A 331 1.26 29.30 -11.48
CA ILE A 331 2.23 30.33 -11.10
C ILE A 331 3.64 29.73 -11.04
N LYS A 332 3.78 28.55 -10.44
CA LYS A 332 5.07 27.84 -10.35
C LYS A 332 5.60 27.45 -11.72
N ASN A 333 4.75 26.89 -12.58
CA ASN A 333 5.12 26.55 -13.96
C ASN A 333 5.53 27.78 -14.77
N ASN A 334 4.87 28.91 -14.57
CA ASN A 334 5.22 30.17 -15.25
C ASN A 334 6.58 30.72 -14.78
N LEU A 335 6.90 30.58 -13.50
CA LEU A 335 8.23 30.93 -12.96
C LEU A 335 9.32 30.03 -13.55
N GLU A 336 9.08 28.72 -13.62
CA GLU A 336 10.02 27.76 -14.23
C GLU A 336 10.18 27.98 -15.75
N ARG A 337 9.16 28.53 -16.41
CA ARG A 337 9.19 28.91 -17.84
C ARG A 337 9.71 30.31 -18.13
N GLY A 338 10.06 31.11 -17.11
CA GLY A 338 10.64 32.43 -17.31
C GLY A 338 9.64 33.56 -17.49
N THR A 339 8.55 33.60 -16.71
CA THR A 339 7.57 34.70 -16.62
C THR A 339 6.87 35.13 -17.92
N ALA A 340 7.04 34.38 -19.00
CA ALA A 340 6.30 34.60 -20.25
C ALA A 340 4.83 34.18 -20.06
N LEU A 341 3.91 35.11 -20.33
CA LEU A 341 2.47 34.81 -20.42
C LEU A 341 2.22 33.91 -21.65
N PRO A 342 1.31 32.94 -21.57
CA PRO A 342 0.84 32.22 -22.75
C PRO A 342 0.05 33.18 -23.64
N ASP A 343 0.40 33.24 -24.93
CA ASP A 343 -0.40 33.91 -25.98
C ASP A 343 -1.78 33.27 -26.15
#